data_AF-A0A3C0FBZ8-F1
#
_entry.id   AF-A0A3C0FBZ8-F1
#
_cell.length_a   1.000
_cell.length_b   1.000
_cell.length_c   1.000
_cell.angle_alpha   90.00
_cell.angle_beta   90.00
_cell.angle_gamma   90.00
#
_symmetry.space_group_name_H-M   'P 1'
#
loop_
_entity.id
_entity.type
_entity.pdbx_description
1 polymer ?
#
loop_
_entity_poly.entity_id
_entity_poly.type
_entity_poly.pdbx_seq_one_letter_code
_entity_poly.pdbx_strand_id
1 'polypeptide(L)' 'MASKRMIITISEQEKQWLGDYSRAHNISVAEAIRQGIALLKHAQGLAPYQKTVHETAGIWSKGDGLKYQEGLRREWEA' A
#
# COMPACT_ATOMS: atom_id res chain seq x y z
N MET A 1 -18.42 10.53 1.69
CA MET A 1 -17.98 9.11 1.62
C MET A 1 -18.91 8.29 2.49
N ALA A 2 -19.42 7.15 1.99
CA ALA A 2 -20.28 6.29 2.80
C ALA A 2 -19.49 5.75 4.01
N SER A 3 -19.94 6.09 5.23
CA SER A 3 -19.33 5.57 6.46
C SER A 3 -20.18 4.42 6.98
N LYS A 4 -19.54 3.30 7.32
CA LYS A 4 -20.20 2.14 7.93
C LYS A 4 -19.63 1.92 9.32
N ARG A 5 -20.51 1.77 10.31
CA ARG A 5 -20.11 1.48 11.69
C ARG A 5 -19.59 0.05 11.78
N MET A 6 -18.54 -0.15 12.57
CA MET A 6 -17.93 -1.44 12.83
C MET A 6 -17.65 -1.55 14.33
N ILE A 7 -17.95 -2.71 14.91
CA ILE A 7 -17.58 -3.06 16.29
C ILE A 7 -16.35 -3.94 16.20
N ILE A 8 -15.32 -3.62 16.97
CA ILE A 8 -14.08 -4.40 17.06
C ILE A 8 -13.81 -4.76 18.51
N THR A 9 -13.26 -5.95 18.73
CA THR A 9 -12.79 -6.40 20.04
C THR A 9 -11.27 -6.38 20.01
N ILE A 10 -10.67 -5.66 20.97
CA ILE A 10 -9.22 -5.56 21.17
C ILE A 10 -8.93 -5.74 22.65
N SER A 11 -7.68 -5.96 23.01
CA SER A 11 -7.28 -6.03 24.42
C SER A 11 -7.44 -4.67 25.12
N GLU A 12 -7.64 -4.69 26.45
CA GLU A 12 -7.68 -3.45 27.23
C GLU A 12 -6.36 -2.67 27.14
N GLN A 13 -5.22 -3.36 26.99
CA GLN A 13 -3.92 -2.71 26.83
C GLN A 13 -3.82 -1.92 25.52
N GLU A 14 -4.28 -2.49 24.40
CA GLU A 14 -4.32 -1.80 23.11
C GLU A 14 -5.29 -0.61 23.12
N LYS A 15 -6.44 -0.78 23.78
CA LYS A 15 -7.43 0.29 23.96
C LYS A 15 -6.87 1.46 24.77
N GLN A 16 -6.16 1.17 25.86
CA GLN A 16 -5.50 2.19 26.67
C GLN A 16 -4.45 2.94 25.83
N TRP A 17 -3.60 2.20 25.12
CA TRP A 17 -2.58 2.78 24.24
C TRP A 17 -3.21 3.68 23.15
N LEU A 18 -4.30 3.26 22.50
CA LEU A 18 -5.02 4.07 21.52
C LEU A 18 -5.58 5.37 22.12
N GLY A 19 -6.05 5.31 23.37
CA GLY A 19 -6.52 6.48 24.11
C GLY A 19 -5.39 7.48 24.39
N ASP A 20 -4.22 6.98 24.82
CA ASP A 20 -3.07 7.82 25.10
C ASP A 20 -2.48 8.44 23.82
N TYR A 21 -2.40 7.66 22.74
CA TYR A 21 -2.02 8.15 21.41
C TYR A 21 -2.98 9.24 20.92
N SER A 22 -4.29 9.02 21.03
CA SER A 22 -5.33 9.98 20.66
C SER A 22 -5.15 11.32 21.39
N ARG A 23 -4.85 11.29 22.70
CA ARG A 23 -4.59 12.50 23.51
C ARG A 23 -3.30 13.20 23.10
N ALA A 24 -2.21 12.44 22.96
CA ALA A 24 -0.91 12.99 22.60
C ALA A 24 -0.90 13.69 21.24
N HIS A 25 -1.68 13.17 20.28
CA HIS A 25 -1.75 13.69 18.92
C HIS A 25 -2.98 14.58 18.65
N ASN A 26 -3.82 14.83 19.67
CA ASN A 26 -5.05 15.63 19.57
C ASN A 26 -5.97 15.20 18.40
N ILE A 27 -6.14 13.90 18.22
CA ILE A 27 -7.04 13.32 17.20
C ILE A 27 -8.00 12.33 17.85
N SER A 28 -9.16 12.09 17.23
CA SER A 28 -10.08 11.05 17.73
C SER A 28 -9.49 9.65 17.61
N VAL A 29 -9.86 8.73 18.50
CA VAL A 29 -9.49 7.29 18.41
C VAL A 29 -9.87 6.70 17.04
N ALA A 30 -11.03 7.09 16.50
CA ALA A 30 -11.46 6.64 15.18
C ALA A 30 -10.54 7.12 14.06
N GLU A 31 -9.94 8.31 14.19
CA GLU A 31 -8.96 8.83 13.25
C GLU A 31 -7.62 8.11 13.38
N ALA A 32 -7.16 7.85 14.60
CA ALA A 32 -5.96 7.04 14.83
C ALA A 32 -6.08 5.65 14.17
N ILE A 33 -7.24 5.00 14.30
CA ILE A 33 -7.53 3.73 13.64
C ILE A 33 -7.52 3.88 12.10
N ARG A 34 -8.13 4.94 11.54
CA ARG A 34 -8.11 5.18 10.09
C ARG A 34 -6.69 5.35 9.56
N GLN A 35 -5.85 6.11 10.27
CA GLN A 35 -4.44 6.29 9.91
C GLN A 35 -3.67 4.98 9.99
N GLY A 36 -3.86 4.18 11.04
CA GLY A 36 -3.27 2.85 11.17
C GLY A 36 -3.65 1.92 10.01
N ILE A 37 -4.93 1.91 9.61
CA ILE A 37 -5.40 1.15 8.44
C ILE A 37 -4.75 1.64 7.15
N ALA A 38 -4.60 2.95 6.97
CA ALA A 38 -3.95 3.52 5.80
C ALA A 38 -2.47 3.09 5.73
N LEU A 39 -1.74 3.17 6.84
CA LEU A 39 -0.36 2.71 6.93
C LEU A 39 -0.23 1.21 6.63
N LEU A 40 -1.13 0.38 7.18
CA LEU A 40 -1.16 -1.05 6.89
C LEU A 40 -1.41 -1.32 5.41
N LYS A 41 -2.36 -0.60 4.78
CA LYS A 41 -2.62 -0.71 3.35
C LYS A 41 -1.43 -0.29 2.50
N HIS A 42 -0.72 0.76 2.89
CA HIS A 42 0.50 1.19 2.18
C HIS A 42 1.62 0.15 2.32
N ALA A 43 1.84 -0.36 3.54
CA ALA A 43 2.83 -1.40 3.80
C ALA A 43 2.52 -2.69 3.02
N GLN A 44 1.24 -3.09 2.96
CA GLN A 44 0.82 -4.26 2.20
C GLN A 44 0.75 -3.99 0.70
N GLY A 45 0.43 -2.78 0.25
CA GLY A 45 0.15 -2.41 -1.14
C GLY A 45 1.31 -2.61 -2.12
N LEU A 46 2.55 -2.69 -1.63
CA LEU A 46 3.68 -3.11 -2.43
C LEU A 46 3.57 -4.57 -2.89
N ALA A 47 2.97 -5.46 -2.10
CA ALA A 47 2.86 -6.88 -2.43
C ALA A 47 1.83 -7.17 -3.55
N PRO A 48 0.59 -6.62 -3.54
CA PRO A 48 -0.34 -6.76 -4.65
C PRO A 48 0.17 -6.11 -5.93
N TYR A 49 0.78 -4.92 -5.86
CA TYR A 49 1.31 -4.27 -7.06
C TYR A 49 2.42 -5.10 -7.70
N GLN A 50 3.42 -5.53 -6.93
CA GLN A 50 4.49 -6.39 -7.45
C GLN A 50 3.94 -7.72 -7.96
N LYS A 51 2.99 -8.32 -7.26
CA LYS A 51 2.32 -9.56 -7.69
C LYS A 51 1.55 -9.36 -8.99
N THR A 52 0.77 -8.30 -9.13
CA THR A 52 0.04 -7.97 -10.36
C THR A 52 1.00 -7.65 -11.50
N VAL A 53 2.07 -6.89 -11.27
CA VAL A 53 3.12 -6.65 -12.29
C VAL A 53 3.77 -7.96 -12.72
N HIS A 54 4.01 -8.88 -11.78
CA HIS A 54 4.58 -10.19 -12.08
C HIS A 54 3.60 -11.10 -12.85
N GLU A 55 2.33 -11.11 -12.46
CA GLU A 55 1.27 -11.88 -13.11
C GLU A 55 0.88 -11.32 -14.48
N THR A 56 1.06 -10.01 -14.70
CA THR A 56 0.79 -9.33 -15.97
C THR A 56 2.05 -9.11 -16.80
N ALA A 57 3.22 -9.55 -16.33
CA ALA A 57 4.42 -9.57 -17.14
C ALA A 57 4.15 -10.45 -18.37
N GLY A 58 4.12 -9.81 -19.54
CA GLY A 58 3.80 -10.50 -20.80
C GLY A 58 4.82 -11.57 -21.16
N ILE A 59 4.80 -12.06 -22.40
CA ILE A 59 5.67 -13.15 -22.91
C ILE A 59 7.18 -12.79 -22.84
N TRP A 60 7.51 -11.54 -22.52
CA TRP A 60 8.87 -11.05 -22.44
C TRP A 60 9.63 -11.56 -21.21
N SER A 61 10.65 -12.39 -21.45
CA SER A 61 11.44 -13.07 -20.42
C SER A 61 12.92 -12.65 -20.39
N LYS A 62 13.34 -11.71 -21.25
CA LYS A 62 14.76 -11.34 -21.44
C LYS A 62 15.22 -10.16 -20.57
N GLY A 63 14.55 -9.90 -19.44
CA GLY A 63 14.90 -8.81 -18.52
C GLY A 63 14.15 -7.50 -18.84
N ASP A 64 14.81 -6.35 -18.71
CA ASP A 64 14.19 -5.04 -18.89
C ASP A 64 13.76 -4.81 -20.35
N GLY A 65 12.45 -4.93 -20.61
CA GLY A 65 11.88 -4.77 -21.93
C GLY A 65 11.96 -3.36 -22.49
N LEU A 66 12.01 -2.33 -21.63
CA LEU A 66 12.12 -0.94 -22.05
C LEU A 66 13.51 -0.67 -22.62
N LYS A 67 14.56 -1.08 -21.90
CA LYS A 67 15.94 -0.98 -22.39
C LYS A 67 16.14 -1.70 -23.72
N TYR A 68 15.54 -2.87 -23.87
CA TYR A 68 15.61 -3.63 -25.12
C TYR A 68 14.93 -2.88 -26.29
N GLN A 69 13.75 -2.31 -26.07
CA GLN A 69 13.03 -1.52 -27.08
C GLN A 69 13.78 -0.24 -27.46
N GLU A 70 14.37 0.45 -26.48
CA GLU A 70 15.19 1.65 -26.73
C GLU A 70 16.44 1.34 -27.56
N GLY A 71 17.08 0.19 -27.31
CA GLY A 71 18.20 -0.28 -28.14
C GLY A 71 17.80 -0.49 -29.60
N LEU A 72 16.73 -1.26 -29.82
CA LEU A 72 16.18 -1.50 -31.17
C LEU A 72 15.79 -0.21 -31.88
N ARG A 73 15.19 0.76 -31.17
CA ARG A 73 14.79 2.04 -31.79
C ARG A 73 16.00 2.84 -32.26
N ARG A 74 17.10 2.85 -31.50
CA ARG A 74 18.34 3.53 -31.88
C ARG A 74 18.98 2.90 -33.11
N GLU A 75 18.84 1.60 -33.31
CA GLU A 75 19.33 0.90 -34.51
C GLU A 75 18.59 1.32 -35.79
N TRP A 76 17.36 1.87 -35.69
CA TRP A 76 16.59 2.34 -36.84
C TRP A 76 16.74 3.85 -37.11
N GLU A 77 17.25 4.61 -36.13
CA GLU A 77 17.51 6.05 -36.28
C GLU A 77 18.94 6.35 -36.80
N ALA A 78 19.76 5.32 -36.99
CA ALA A 78 21.10 5.37 -37.59
C ALA A 78 21.07 4.97 -39.06
#